data_AF-A0A9W6QXQ1-F1
#
_entry.id   AF-A0A9W6QXQ1-F1
#
_cell.length_a   1.000
_cell.length_b   1.000
_cell.length_c   1.000
_cell.angle_alpha   90.00
_cell.angle_beta   90.00
_cell.angle_gamma   90.00
#
_symmetry.space_group_name_H-M   'P 1'
#
loop_
_entity.id
_entity.type
_entity.pdbx_description
1 polymer ?
#
loop_
_entity_poly.entity_id
_entity_poly.type
_entity_poly.pdbx_seq_one_letter_code
_entity_poly.pdbx_strand_id
1 'polypeptide(L)'
;MNTEPFTAVVCQGTACGHEHGRSVVDGLRGCVRRQRHGVLVSTGCLLGRLGCHALGRSARPAGALLVVQPCSVDRQPFGLPIWIGPLSGEDDLAAVRRWLDTAHLDPARLPAGLRFRAALAGRATTN
;
A
#
# COMPACT_ATOMS: atom_id res chain seq x y z
N MET A 1 14.00 14.02 -1.09
CA MET A 1 13.23 14.17 0.16
C MET A 1 11.88 14.72 -0.23
N ASN A 2 10.83 13.97 0.06
CA ASN A 2 9.47 14.38 -0.23
C ASN A 2 9.01 15.44 0.77
N THR A 3 8.41 16.51 0.24
CA THR A 3 7.84 17.61 1.00
C THR A 3 6.37 17.38 1.33
N GLU A 4 5.68 16.46 0.66
CA GLU A 4 4.29 16.11 0.93
C GLU A 4 4.16 15.19 2.16
N PRO A 5 3.37 15.58 3.17
CA PRO A 5 3.02 14.70 4.28
C PRO A 5 2.20 13.50 3.81
N PHE A 6 2.46 12.34 4.40
CA PHE A 6 1.70 11.13 4.11
C PHE A 6 1.66 10.17 5.29
N THR A 7 0.63 9.33 5.29
CA THR A 7 0.54 8.14 6.14
C THR A 7 0.58 6.89 5.27
N ALA A 8 1.61 6.08 5.45
CA ALA A 8 1.80 4.78 4.83
C ALA A 8 1.30 3.68 5.79
N VAL A 9 0.34 2.88 5.35
CA VAL A 9 -0.29 1.83 6.15
C VAL A 9 -0.08 0.48 5.50
N VAL A 10 0.61 -0.42 6.19
CA VAL A 10 0.89 -1.79 5.72
C VAL A 10 -0.13 -2.75 6.30
N CYS A 11 -0.75 -3.54 5.43
CA CYS A 11 -1.64 -4.64 5.79
C CYS A 11 -0.83 -5.87 6.20
N GLN A 12 -1.08 -6.39 7.41
CA GLN A 12 -0.48 -7.64 7.90
C GLN A 12 -1.48 -8.80 7.99
N GLY A 13 -2.62 -8.68 7.29
CA GLY A 13 -3.61 -9.74 7.20
C GLY A 13 -3.04 -11.01 6.55
N THR A 14 -3.51 -12.19 6.99
CA THR A 14 -3.02 -13.50 6.52
C THR A 14 -3.16 -13.68 5.01
N ALA A 15 -4.25 -13.21 4.42
CA ALA A 15 -4.47 -13.23 2.97
C ALA A 15 -3.46 -12.39 2.17
N CYS A 16 -2.76 -11.45 2.82
CA CYS A 16 -1.69 -10.64 2.21
C CYS A 16 -0.28 -11.19 2.50
N GLY A 17 -0.16 -12.34 3.18
CA GLY A 17 1.11 -12.89 3.61
C GLY A 17 1.70 -12.09 4.76
N HIS A 18 1.40 -12.47 6.00
CA HIS A 18 1.82 -11.76 7.21
C HIS A 18 3.34 -11.46 7.24
N GLU A 19 4.16 -12.43 6.81
CA GLU A 19 5.61 -12.29 6.72
C GLU A 19 6.05 -11.21 5.71
N HIS A 20 5.39 -11.16 4.54
CA HIS A 20 5.61 -10.09 3.56
C HIS A 20 5.25 -8.73 4.17
N GLY A 21 4.13 -8.64 4.91
CA GLY A 21 3.74 -7.41 5.60
C GLY A 21 4.80 -6.92 6.59
N ARG A 22 5.39 -7.83 7.37
CA ARG A 22 6.49 -7.50 8.30
C ARG A 22 7.76 -7.07 7.56
N SER A 23 8.16 -7.81 6.53
CA SER A 23 9.31 -7.46 5.69
C SER A 23 9.15 -6.07 5.04
N VAL A 24 7.95 -5.74 4.56
CA VAL A 24 7.65 -4.41 4.01
C VAL A 24 7.78 -3.31 5.06
N VAL A 25 7.26 -3.53 6.27
CA VAL A 25 7.42 -2.56 7.37
C VAL A 25 8.91 -2.34 7.65
N ASP A 26 9.69 -3.42 7.75
CA ASP A 26 11.13 -3.34 8.03
C ASP A 26 11.90 -2.61 6.91
N GLY A 27 11.60 -2.91 5.64
CA GLY A 27 12.23 -2.29 4.48
C GLY A 27 11.87 -0.80 4.28
N LEU A 28 10.67 -0.38 4.70
CA LEU A 28 10.22 1.01 4.56
C LEU A 28 10.59 1.90 5.73
N ARG A 29 10.82 1.35 6.93
CA ARG A 29 11.15 2.12 8.15
C ARG A 29 12.24 3.15 7.93
N GLY A 30 13.36 2.75 7.31
CA GLY A 30 14.49 3.65 7.07
C GLY A 30 14.17 4.77 6.09
N CYS A 31 13.39 4.49 5.04
CA CYS A 31 12.97 5.48 4.04
C CYS A 31 11.99 6.49 4.62
N VAL A 32 10.93 6.02 5.31
CA VAL A 32 9.90 6.88 5.89
C VAL A 32 10.45 7.77 7.00
N ARG A 33 11.36 7.25 7.85
CA ARG A 33 12.02 8.04 8.91
C ARG A 33 12.82 9.24 8.39
N ARG A 34 13.28 9.21 7.13
CA ARG A 34 13.98 10.34 6.51
C ARG A 34 13.04 11.40 5.93
N GLN A 35 11.75 11.09 5.78
CA GLN A 35 10.77 12.04 5.29
C GLN A 35 10.28 12.90 6.45
N ARG A 36 10.28 14.22 6.27
CA ARG A 36 9.95 15.19 7.33
C ARG A 36 8.58 14.95 7.97
N HIS A 37 7.62 14.48 7.17
CA HIS A 37 6.25 14.27 7.60
C HIS A 37 5.69 12.90 7.26
N GLY A 38 6.56 11.92 6.96
CA GLY A 38 6.13 10.55 6.67
C GLY A 38 5.81 9.78 7.95
N VAL A 39 4.67 9.09 7.97
CA VAL A 39 4.29 8.16 9.04
C VAL A 39 4.14 6.77 8.45
N LEU A 40 4.66 5.75 9.15
CA LEU A 40 4.49 4.35 8.80
C LEU A 40 3.69 3.64 9.90
N VAL A 41 2.60 2.99 9.51
CA VAL A 41 1.67 2.27 10.38
C VAL A 41 1.57 0.83 9.89
N SER A 42 1.57 -0.14 10.81
CA SER A 42 1.22 -1.53 10.55
C SER A 42 -0.16 -1.81 11.15
N THR A 43 -1.02 -2.51 10.40
CA THR A 43 -2.36 -2.88 10.87
C THR A 43 -2.66 -4.33 10.52
N GLY A 44 -3.76 -4.87 11.06
CA GLY A 44 -4.31 -6.14 10.63
C GLY A 44 -4.82 -6.10 9.18
N CYS A 45 -5.95 -6.74 8.89
CA CYS A 45 -6.49 -6.67 7.53
C CYS A 45 -7.15 -5.31 7.26
N LEU A 46 -6.64 -4.55 6.28
CA LEU A 46 -7.18 -3.24 5.90
C LEU A 46 -8.58 -3.29 5.27
N LEU A 47 -8.93 -4.41 4.62
CA LEU A 47 -10.20 -4.58 3.92
C LEU A 47 -11.19 -5.46 4.72
N GLY A 48 -10.85 -5.80 5.96
CA GLY A 48 -11.54 -6.82 6.73
C GLY A 48 -11.29 -8.24 6.21
N ARG A 49 -11.69 -9.27 6.96
CA ARG A 49 -11.39 -10.68 6.62
C ARG A 49 -11.93 -11.10 5.25
N LEU A 50 -13.07 -10.53 4.83
CA LEU A 50 -13.76 -10.91 3.59
C LEU A 50 -13.41 -10.04 2.38
N GLY A 51 -12.94 -8.80 2.59
CA GLY A 51 -12.67 -7.88 1.47
C GLY A 51 -11.53 -8.34 0.56
N CYS A 52 -10.46 -8.92 1.13
CA CYS A 52 -9.37 -9.50 0.33
C CYS A 52 -9.83 -10.72 -0.49
N HIS A 53 -10.73 -11.55 0.05
CA HIS A 53 -11.31 -12.68 -0.67
C HIS A 53 -12.19 -12.22 -1.85
N ALA A 54 -13.05 -11.22 -1.62
CA ALA A 54 -13.93 -10.66 -2.65
C ALA A 54 -13.15 -10.05 -3.83
N LEU A 55 -11.95 -9.53 -3.56
CA LEU A 55 -11.03 -9.01 -4.58
C LEU A 55 -10.16 -10.10 -5.24
N GLY A 56 -10.48 -11.38 -5.05
CA GLY A 56 -9.78 -12.52 -5.65
C GLY A 56 -8.37 -12.77 -5.11
N ARG A 57 -7.97 -12.12 -4.00
CA ARG A 57 -6.62 -12.22 -3.43
C ARG A 57 -6.40 -13.51 -2.62
N SER A 58 -7.46 -14.25 -2.34
CA SER A 58 -7.41 -15.49 -1.55
C SER A 58 -6.88 -16.70 -2.31
N ALA A 59 -6.84 -16.66 -3.65
CA ALA A 59 -6.34 -17.77 -4.46
C ALA A 59 -4.80 -17.79 -4.61
N ARG A 60 -4.12 -16.68 -4.27
CA ARG A 60 -2.65 -16.58 -4.21
C ARG A 60 -2.29 -15.50 -3.18
N PRO A 61 -1.57 -15.81 -2.08
CA PRO A 61 -0.96 -14.77 -1.26
C PRO A 61 0.16 -14.12 -2.09
N ALA A 62 -0.19 -13.10 -2.87
CA ALA A 62 0.71 -12.57 -3.90
C ALA A 62 1.70 -11.52 -3.37
N GLY A 63 1.64 -11.15 -2.09
CA GLY A 63 2.47 -10.12 -1.47
C GLY A 63 1.65 -9.12 -0.64
N ALA A 64 2.34 -8.32 0.17
CA ALA A 64 1.73 -7.36 1.09
C ALA A 64 0.99 -6.24 0.36
N LEU A 65 0.02 -5.63 1.03
CA LEU A 65 -0.64 -4.41 0.56
C LEU A 65 -0.17 -3.22 1.39
N LEU A 66 0.10 -2.13 0.71
CA LEU A 66 0.43 -0.84 1.26
C LEU A 66 -0.59 0.18 0.79
N VAL A 67 -1.09 1.01 1.70
CA VAL A 67 -1.90 2.17 1.39
C VAL A 67 -1.14 3.41 1.76
N VAL A 68 -1.00 4.36 0.84
CA VAL A 68 -0.42 5.65 1.11
C VAL A 68 -1.51 6.69 1.00
N GLN A 69 -1.83 7.33 2.12
CA GLN A 69 -2.76 8.44 2.19
C GLN A 69 -1.95 9.73 2.26
N PRO A 70 -1.93 10.54 1.19
CA PRO A 70 -1.46 11.91 1.27
C PRO A 70 -2.28 12.69 2.30
N CYS A 71 -1.64 13.57 3.06
CA CYS A 71 -2.31 14.32 4.12
C CYS A 71 -1.67 15.70 4.35
N SER A 72 -2.30 16.51 5.20
CA SER A 72 -1.72 17.74 5.72
C SER A 72 -0.68 17.45 6.82
N VAL A 73 0.04 18.50 7.25
CA VAL A 73 0.94 18.41 8.42
C VAL A 73 0.17 17.99 9.67
N ASP A 74 -1.08 18.43 9.82
CA ASP A 74 -2.01 18.06 10.90
C ASP A 74 -2.72 16.72 10.68
N ARG A 75 -2.25 15.93 9.70
CA ARG A 75 -2.74 14.58 9.37
C ARG A 75 -4.20 14.53 8.89
N GLN A 76 -4.73 15.63 8.37
CA GLN A 76 -5.99 15.61 7.63
C GLN A 76 -5.78 14.96 6.26
N PRO A 77 -6.50 13.88 5.91
CA PRO A 77 -6.33 13.22 4.63
C PRO A 77 -6.71 14.14 3.47
N PHE A 78 -5.93 14.11 2.39
CA PHE A 78 -6.23 14.81 1.16
C PHE A 78 -6.38 13.81 0.01
N GLY A 79 -7.45 13.96 -0.78
CA GLY A 79 -7.68 13.15 -1.96
C GLY A 79 -7.91 11.66 -1.65
N LEU A 80 -7.76 10.83 -2.70
CA LEU A 80 -7.96 9.39 -2.58
C LEU A 80 -6.70 8.69 -2.05
N PRO A 81 -6.85 7.63 -1.25
CA PRO A 81 -5.73 6.79 -0.85
C PRO A 81 -5.14 6.07 -2.08
N ILE A 82 -3.82 5.98 -2.10
CA ILE A 82 -3.06 5.30 -3.14
C ILE A 82 -2.79 3.88 -2.67
N TRP A 83 -3.44 2.93 -3.33
CA TRP A 83 -3.30 1.50 -3.04
C TRP A 83 -2.13 0.92 -3.85
N ILE A 84 -1.22 0.27 -3.15
CA ILE A 84 0.04 -0.24 -3.69
C ILE A 84 0.16 -1.73 -3.37
N GLY A 85 0.41 -2.53 -4.41
CA GLY A 85 0.77 -3.92 -4.28
C GLY A 85 0.11 -4.82 -5.31
N PRO A 86 0.41 -6.13 -5.28
CA PRO A 86 1.16 -6.81 -4.21
C PRO A 86 2.65 -6.42 -4.13
N LEU A 87 3.19 -6.34 -2.91
CA LEU A 87 4.62 -6.21 -2.62
C LEU A 87 5.19 -7.58 -2.26
N SER A 88 6.00 -8.15 -3.15
CA SER A 88 6.45 -9.54 -3.08
C SER A 88 7.95 -9.71 -2.84
N GLY A 89 8.75 -8.65 -3.08
CA GLY A 89 10.20 -8.70 -2.89
C GLY A 89 10.89 -7.35 -2.86
N GLU A 90 12.22 -7.38 -2.82
CA GLU A 90 13.05 -6.18 -2.69
C GLU A 90 12.94 -5.21 -3.88
N ASP A 91 12.70 -5.71 -5.09
CA ASP A 91 12.52 -4.85 -6.28
C ASP A 91 11.26 -3.98 -6.14
N ASP A 92 10.18 -4.57 -5.65
CA ASP A 92 8.94 -3.84 -5.38
C ASP A 92 9.16 -2.79 -4.28
N LEU A 93 9.89 -3.16 -3.21
CA LEU A 93 10.27 -2.24 -2.15
C LEU A 93 11.18 -1.12 -2.64
N ALA A 94 12.12 -1.41 -3.54
CA ALA A 94 13.01 -0.41 -4.13
C ALA A 94 12.20 0.58 -5.00
N ALA A 95 11.22 0.08 -5.75
CA ALA A 95 10.31 0.93 -6.51
C ALA A 95 9.48 1.85 -5.59
N VAL A 96 8.90 1.31 -4.52
CA VAL A 96 8.13 2.12 -3.55
C VAL A 96 9.01 3.14 -2.83
N ARG A 97 10.23 2.77 -2.41
CA ARG A 97 11.17 3.70 -1.77
C ARG A 97 11.50 4.88 -2.69
N ARG A 98 11.83 4.61 -3.95
CA ARG A 98 12.08 5.66 -4.96
C ARG A 98 10.86 6.53 -5.19
N TRP A 99 9.68 5.93 -5.21
CA TRP A 99 8.42 6.67 -5.36
C TRP A 99 8.11 7.55 -4.14
N LEU A 100 8.32 7.06 -2.91
CA LEU A 100 8.13 7.87 -1.70
C LEU A 100 9.12 9.03 -1.59
N ASP A 101 10.27 8.96 -2.27
CA ASP A 101 11.28 10.00 -2.31
C ASP A 101 10.98 11.12 -3.34
N THR A 102 9.96 10.97 -4.19
CA THR A 102 9.54 12.01 -5.14
C THR A 102 8.87 13.18 -4.43
N ALA A 103 8.92 14.38 -5.01
CA ALA A 103 8.30 15.57 -4.43
C ALA A 103 6.76 15.55 -4.43
N HIS A 104 6.16 14.70 -5.26
CA HIS A 104 4.71 14.54 -5.39
C HIS A 104 4.34 13.07 -5.47
N LEU A 105 3.33 12.65 -4.71
CA LEU A 105 2.83 11.27 -4.62
C LEU A 105 1.88 10.93 -5.77
N ASP A 106 2.42 10.85 -6.98
CA ASP A 106 1.64 10.51 -8.19
C ASP A 106 1.56 8.99 -8.41
N PRO A 107 0.38 8.35 -8.35
CA PRO A 107 0.22 6.92 -8.58
C PRO A 107 0.64 6.48 -9.99
N ALA A 108 0.62 7.38 -10.99
CA ALA A 108 1.07 7.08 -12.35
C ALA A 108 2.59 6.86 -12.45
N ARG A 109 3.36 7.23 -11.42
CA ARG A 109 4.81 6.99 -11.35
C ARG A 109 5.20 5.65 -10.73
N LEU A 110 4.24 4.92 -10.16
CA LEU A 110 4.48 3.55 -9.71
C LEU A 110 4.58 2.59 -10.90
N PRO A 111 5.37 1.51 -10.84
CA PRO A 111 5.31 0.42 -11.81
C PRO A 111 3.88 -0.11 -11.96
N ALA A 112 3.46 -0.45 -13.18
CA ALA A 112 2.09 -0.86 -13.47
C ALA A 112 1.62 -2.08 -12.63
N GLY A 113 2.52 -3.02 -12.33
CA GLY A 113 2.24 -4.18 -11.49
C GLY A 113 1.99 -3.87 -10.00
N LEU A 114 2.43 -2.69 -9.53
CA LEU A 114 2.22 -2.23 -8.16
C LEU A 114 1.01 -1.30 -8.01
N ARG A 115 0.44 -0.83 -9.12
CA ARG A 115 -0.77 -0.02 -9.09
C ARG A 115 -1.94 -0.94 -8.78
N PHE A 116 -2.46 -0.86 -7.56
CA PHE A 116 -3.57 -1.72 -7.18
C PHE A 116 -4.80 -1.38 -8.03
N ARG A 117 -5.27 -2.36 -8.80
CA ARG A 117 -6.56 -2.31 -9.48
C ARG A 117 -7.52 -3.17 -8.67
N ALA A 118 -8.52 -2.55 -8.05
CA ALA A 118 -9.66 -3.32 -7.57
C ALA A 118 -10.32 -3.94 -8.80
N ALA A 119 -10.13 -5.24 -9.00
CA ALA A 119 -11.04 -6.00 -9.83
C ALA A 119 -12.37 -6.00 -9.07
N LEU A 120 -13.23 -5.02 -9.33
CA LEU A 120 -14.64 -5.16 -9.01
C LEU A 120 -15.10 -6.38 -9.81
N ALA A 121 -15.19 -7.52 -9.13
CA ALA A 121 -15.78 -8.72 -9.69
C ALA A 121 -17.25 -8.38 -9.98
N GLY A 122 -17.52 -7.95 -11.21
CA GLY A 122 -18.85 -7.93 -11.76
C GLY A 122 -19.38 -9.35 -11.79
N ARG A 123 -20.07 -9.74 -10.72
CA ARG A 123 -21.07 -10.81 -10.75
C ARG A 123 -22.42 -10.19 -10.41
N ALA A 124 -22.90 -9.37 -11.34
CA ALA A 124 -24.32 -9.19 -11.49
C ALA A 124 -24.87 -10.50 -12.08
N THR A 125 -25.19 -11.47 -11.22
CA THR A 125 -26.14 -12.52 -11.56
C THR A 125 -27.53 -11.89 -11.45
N THR A 126 -28.07 -11.45 -12.58
CA THR A 126 -29.52 -11.27 -12.74
C THR A 126 -30.18 -12.64 -12.73
N ASN A 127 -31.15 -12.77 -11.84
CA ASN A 127 -32.06 -13.90 -11.68
C ASN A 127 -33.04 -13.98 -12.87
#